data_AF-A0A7H2BGC2-F1
#
_entry.id   AF-A0A7H2BGC2-F1
#
_cell.length_a   1.000
_cell.length_b   1.000
_cell.length_c   1.000
_cell.angle_alpha   90.00
_cell.angle_beta   90.00
_cell.angle_gamma   90.00
#
_symmetry.space_group_name_H-M   'P 1'
#
loop_
_entity.id
_entity.type
_entity.pdbx_description
1 polymer ?
#
loop_
_entity_poly.entity_id
_entity_poly.type
_entity_poly.pdbx_seq_one_letter_code
_entity_poly.pdbx_strand_id
1 'polypeptide(L)'
;MLDWGAGTPVGGSGINEGNATAYPTITVRGDWPAGFTLTANGKRLTYAAPVHNSTPVVVDCKTGSVLTGDMDKTYQLTERAWLAVDPESTFQPTIRALAPSSGWADVEISSTYI
;
A
#
# COMPACT_ATOMS: atom_id res chain seq x y z
N MET A 1 26.72 -19.15 -4.89
CA MET A 1 26.60 -18.30 -3.69
C MET A 1 26.61 -16.86 -4.18
N LEU A 2 25.45 -16.19 -4.21
CA LEU A 2 25.25 -14.83 -4.73
C LEU A 2 23.92 -14.32 -4.13
N ASP A 3 23.95 -13.50 -3.08
CA ASP A 3 23.73 -12.03 -3.05
C ASP A 3 22.24 -11.68 -3.41
N TRP A 4 21.46 -10.89 -2.66
CA TRP A 4 21.68 -9.50 -2.27
C TRP A 4 20.84 -9.09 -1.05
N GLY A 5 21.49 -8.42 -0.08
CA GLY A 5 20.83 -7.81 1.07
C GLY A 5 19.84 -6.71 0.67
N ALA A 6 18.75 -6.60 1.43
CA ALA A 6 17.70 -5.58 1.34
C ALA A 6 17.03 -5.47 -0.04
N GLY A 7 16.04 -6.35 -0.30
CA GLY A 7 15.15 -6.21 -1.44
C GLY A 7 14.51 -4.83 -1.44
N THR A 8 14.71 -4.08 -2.52
CA THR A 8 14.00 -2.81 -2.72
C THR A 8 12.50 -3.10 -2.67
N PRO A 9 11.72 -2.39 -1.85
CA PRO A 9 10.31 -2.70 -1.79
C PRO A 9 9.64 -2.45 -3.13
N VAL A 10 8.98 -3.48 -3.66
CA VAL A 10 8.29 -3.43 -4.95
C VAL A 10 6.80 -3.25 -4.70
N GLY A 11 6.20 -2.25 -5.34
CA GLY A 11 4.75 -2.08 -5.38
C GLY A 11 4.18 -2.84 -6.58
N GLY A 12 3.13 -3.62 -6.38
CA GLY A 12 2.37 -4.22 -7.48
C GLY A 12 1.74 -3.15 -8.38
N SER A 13 1.66 -3.41 -9.69
CA SER A 13 0.96 -2.57 -10.65
C SER A 13 -0.42 -3.16 -10.98
N GLY A 14 -1.41 -2.31 -11.21
CA GLY A 14 -2.74 -2.70 -11.66
C GLY A 14 -3.38 -1.65 -12.56
N ILE A 15 -4.41 -2.03 -13.31
CA ILE A 15 -5.12 -1.14 -14.24
C ILE A 15 -6.57 -1.00 -13.77
N ASN A 16 -7.09 0.23 -13.77
CA ASN A 16 -8.52 0.46 -13.62
C ASN A 16 -9.16 0.54 -15.01
N GLU A 17 -9.72 -0.58 -15.48
CA GLU A 17 -10.49 -0.63 -16.73
C GLU A 17 -11.93 -0.11 -16.59
N GLY A 18 -12.30 0.37 -15.40
CA GLY A 18 -13.62 0.95 -15.13
C GLY A 18 -13.74 2.41 -15.56
N ASN A 19 -14.97 2.87 -15.76
CA ASN A 19 -15.31 4.26 -16.13
C ASN A 19 -15.52 5.19 -14.90
N ALA A 20 -15.20 4.71 -13.70
CA ALA A 20 -15.26 5.48 -12.46
C ALA A 20 -13.94 5.36 -11.67
N THR A 21 -13.69 6.35 -10.81
CA THR A 21 -12.53 6.32 -9.89
C THR A 21 -12.59 5.08 -9.01
N ALA A 22 -11.56 4.22 -9.09
CA ALA A 22 -11.43 3.05 -8.26
C ALA A 22 -10.61 3.36 -7.01
N TYR A 23 -10.98 2.74 -5.89
CA TYR A 23 -10.27 2.83 -4.63
C TYR A 23 -9.60 1.48 -4.35
N PRO A 24 -8.26 1.40 -4.47
CA PRO A 24 -7.56 0.14 -4.35
C PRO A 24 -7.40 -0.29 -2.89
N THR A 25 -7.33 -1.60 -2.68
CA THR A 25 -6.91 -2.20 -1.42
C THR A 25 -5.45 -2.63 -1.55
N ILE A 26 -4.61 -2.19 -0.62
CA ILE A 26 -3.17 -2.44 -0.68
C ILE A 26 -2.77 -3.24 0.54
N THR A 27 -2.22 -4.44 0.31
CA THR A 27 -1.75 -5.32 1.38
C THR A 27 -0.23 -5.29 1.44
N VAL A 28 0.33 -4.70 2.49
CA VAL A 28 1.76 -4.64 2.74
C VAL A 28 2.19 -5.85 3.56
N ARG A 29 3.11 -6.63 3.01
CA ARG A 29 3.67 -7.86 3.59
C ARG A 29 5.17 -7.74 3.81
N GLY A 30 5.71 -8.60 4.67
CA GLY A 30 7.12 -8.58 5.07
C GLY A 30 7.38 -7.77 6.34
N ASP A 31 8.65 -7.55 6.62
CA ASP A 31 9.12 -6.91 7.85
C ASP A 31 9.52 -5.46 7.61
N TRP A 32 8.79 -4.54 8.26
CA TRP A 32 8.92 -3.09 8.15
C TRP A 32 9.07 -2.48 9.53
N PRO A 33 10.27 -2.48 10.13
CA PRO A 33 10.46 -2.12 11.53
C PRO A 33 10.11 -0.66 11.85
N ALA A 34 10.23 0.24 10.87
CA ALA A 34 9.84 1.65 10.99
C ALA A 34 8.56 2.00 10.21
N GLY A 35 7.91 1.01 9.58
CA GLY A 35 6.79 1.23 8.68
C GLY A 35 7.20 1.66 7.27
N PHE A 36 6.25 2.23 6.54
CA PHE A 36 6.35 2.49 5.10
C PHE A 36 5.56 3.71 4.65
N THR A 37 5.90 4.20 3.46
CA THR A 37 5.17 5.24 2.76
C THR A 37 4.72 4.70 1.40
N LEU A 38 3.42 4.79 1.13
CA LEU A 38 2.83 4.53 -0.18
C LEU A 38 2.62 5.86 -0.92
N THR A 39 3.05 5.93 -2.17
CA THR A 39 2.84 7.10 -3.02
C THR A 39 2.27 6.67 -4.37
N ALA A 40 1.15 7.27 -4.78
CA ALA A 40 0.56 7.06 -6.10
C ALA A 40 -0.21 8.31 -6.54
N ASN A 41 -0.14 8.66 -7.83
CA ASN A 41 -0.90 9.78 -8.41
C ASN A 41 -0.77 11.09 -7.62
N GLY A 42 0.42 11.39 -7.10
CA GLY A 42 0.69 12.59 -6.29
C GLY A 42 0.13 12.56 -4.85
N LYS A 43 -0.57 11.49 -4.47
CA LYS A 43 -1.05 11.26 -3.11
C LYS A 43 -0.07 10.38 -2.34
N ARG A 44 0.04 10.64 -1.03
CA ARG A 44 0.96 9.95 -0.13
C ARG A 44 0.28 9.49 1.15
N LEU A 45 0.56 8.26 1.55
CA LEU A 45 0.07 7.65 2.76
C LEU A 45 1.25 7.08 3.54
N THR A 46 1.44 7.56 4.78
CA THR A 46 2.58 7.18 5.61
C THR A 46 2.10 6.45 6.85
N TYR A 47 2.51 5.19 6.97
CA TYR A 47 2.27 4.34 8.12
C TYR A 47 3.57 4.23 8.93
N ALA A 48 3.64 4.94 10.05
CA ALA A 48 4.86 5.05 10.87
C ALA A 48 4.84 4.07 12.06
N ALA A 49 4.41 2.83 11.82
CA ALA A 49 4.36 1.78 12.82
C ALA A 49 4.96 0.47 12.27
N PRO A 50 5.51 -0.38 13.15
CA PRO A 50 6.14 -1.62 12.74
C PRO A 50 5.12 -2.56 12.08
N VAL A 51 5.54 -3.19 10.98
CA VAL A 51 4.82 -4.28 10.32
C VAL A 51 5.67 -5.53 10.38
N HIS A 52 5.05 -6.64 10.71
CA HIS A 52 5.70 -7.94 10.76
C HIS A 52 5.13 -8.84 9.68
N ASN A 53 5.96 -9.75 9.16
CA ASN A 53 5.54 -10.66 8.09
C ASN A 53 4.33 -11.55 8.49
N SER A 54 4.18 -11.88 9.78
CA SER A 54 3.05 -12.65 10.31
C SER A 54 1.74 -11.85 10.39
N THR A 55 1.80 -10.53 10.34
CA THR A 55 0.65 -9.62 10.52
C THR A 55 0.71 -8.53 9.45
N PRO A 56 0.26 -8.84 8.22
CA PRO A 56 0.28 -7.88 7.13
C PRO A 56 -0.65 -6.69 7.41
N VAL A 57 -0.31 -5.54 6.84
CA VAL A 57 -1.12 -4.33 6.91
C VAL A 57 -1.96 -4.22 5.65
N VAL A 58 -3.27 -4.11 5.82
CA VAL A 58 -4.23 -3.89 4.73
C VAL A 58 -4.69 -2.44 4.78
N VAL A 59 -4.42 -1.71 3.72
CA VAL A 59 -4.85 -0.32 3.52
C VAL A 59 -6.04 -0.34 2.58
N ASP A 60 -7.23 -0.12 3.13
CA ASP A 60 -8.47 0.02 2.36
C ASP A 60 -8.69 1.50 2.03
N CYS A 61 -8.42 1.87 0.78
CA CYS A 61 -8.63 3.25 0.33
C CYS A 61 -10.11 3.59 0.08
N LYS A 62 -11.00 2.58 0.02
CA LYS A 62 -12.44 2.77 -0.19
C LYS A 62 -13.13 3.19 1.11
N THR A 63 -12.83 2.51 2.21
CA THR A 63 -13.36 2.87 3.54
C THR A 63 -12.51 3.94 4.23
N GLY A 64 -11.26 4.11 3.79
CA GLY A 64 -10.30 4.98 4.46
C GLY A 64 -9.85 4.38 5.79
N SER A 65 -9.52 3.09 5.79
CA SER A 65 -9.14 2.35 6.99
C SER A 65 -7.84 1.59 6.77
N VAL A 66 -7.04 1.48 7.83
CA VAL A 66 -5.85 0.61 7.86
C VAL A 66 -6.08 -0.48 8.87
N LEU A 67 -6.04 -1.73 8.42
CA LEU A 67 -6.23 -2.91 9.24
C LEU A 67 -4.91 -3.65 9.36
N THR A 68 -4.62 -4.21 10.53
CA THR A 68 -3.51 -5.13 10.75
C THR A 68 -4.08 -6.39 11.39
N GLY A 69 -4.27 -7.44 10.59
CA GLY A 69 -5.20 -8.51 10.93
C GLY A 69 -6.61 -7.94 11.10
N ASP A 70 -7.24 -8.17 12.26
CA ASP A 70 -8.61 -7.69 12.58
C ASP A 70 -8.63 -6.36 13.37
N MET A 71 -7.48 -5.74 13.58
CA MET A 71 -7.37 -4.49 14.35
C MET A 71 -7.24 -3.27 13.43
N ASP A 72 -8.08 -2.26 13.68
CA ASP A 72 -7.94 -0.94 13.07
C ASP A 72 -6.71 -0.20 13.63
N LYS A 73 -5.80 0.17 12.74
CA LYS A 73 -4.57 0.93 12.97
C LYS A 73 -4.54 2.24 12.21
N THR A 74 -5.68 2.75 11.74
CA THR A 74 -5.80 4.03 11.03
C THR A 74 -5.20 5.19 11.83
N TYR A 75 -5.24 5.11 13.17
CA TYR A 75 -4.63 6.10 14.05
C TYR A 75 -3.09 6.21 13.94
N GLN A 76 -2.40 5.18 13.44
CA GLN A 76 -0.94 5.14 13.22
C GLN A 76 -0.52 5.83 11.91
N LEU A 77 -1.48 6.22 11.07
CA LEU A 77 -1.19 7.00 9.87
C LEU A 77 -0.82 8.44 10.24
N THR A 78 0.41 8.82 9.92
CA THR A 78 0.90 10.20 10.06
C THR A 78 0.50 11.07 8.87
N GLU A 79 0.22 10.45 7.72
CA GLU A 79 -0.24 11.13 6.52
C GLU A 79 -1.31 10.31 5.82
N ARG A 80 -2.43 10.97 5.51
CA ARG A 80 -3.68 10.32 5.12
C ARG A 80 -4.21 10.89 3.80
N ALA A 81 -3.43 10.82 2.73
CA ALA A 81 -3.95 11.07 1.39
C ALA A 81 -4.31 9.72 0.73
N TRP A 82 -5.58 9.31 0.89
CA TRP A 82 -6.10 8.06 0.35
C TRP A 82 -5.88 7.95 -1.16
N LEU A 83 -5.23 6.87 -1.57
CA LEU A 83 -4.89 6.62 -2.97
C LEU A 83 -6.16 6.36 -3.78
N ALA A 84 -6.18 6.86 -5.01
CA ALA A 84 -7.29 6.66 -5.93
C ALA A 84 -6.74 6.44 -7.33
N VAL A 85 -7.43 5.60 -8.09
CA VAL A 85 -7.12 5.32 -9.49
C VAL A 85 -8.17 5.98 -10.35
N ASP A 86 -7.77 6.92 -11.20
CA ASP A 86 -8.68 7.53 -12.16
C ASP A 86 -9.21 6.47 -13.15
N PRO A 87 -10.39 6.70 -13.75
CA PRO A 87 -10.91 5.82 -14.79
C PRO A 87 -9.92 5.67 -15.95
N GLU A 88 -9.88 4.47 -16.53
CA GLU A 88 -9.00 4.11 -17.65
C GLU A 88 -7.50 4.38 -17.40
N SER A 89 -7.10 4.48 -16.12
CA SER A 89 -5.74 4.83 -15.72
C SER A 89 -4.99 3.67 -15.10
N THR A 90 -3.68 3.68 -15.28
CA THR A 90 -2.77 2.70 -14.66
C THR A 90 -2.44 3.15 -13.24
N PHE A 91 -2.56 2.25 -12.29
CA PHE A 91 -2.15 2.47 -10.92
C PHE A 91 -0.78 1.82 -10.67
N GLN A 92 0.20 2.67 -10.39
CA GLN A 92 1.55 2.25 -10.03
C GLN A 92 1.93 2.87 -8.68
N PRO A 93 1.47 2.28 -7.56
CA PRO A 93 1.90 2.73 -6.25
C PRO A 93 3.37 2.38 -6.04
N THR A 94 4.12 3.36 -5.57
CA THR A 94 5.48 3.15 -5.09
C THR A 94 5.42 3.00 -3.58
N ILE A 95 6.12 1.99 -3.07
CA ILE A 95 6.28 1.79 -1.63
C ILE A 95 7.72 2.11 -1.24
N ARG A 96 7.89 2.92 -0.21
CA ARG A 96 9.19 3.33 0.32
C ARG A 96 9.28 2.96 1.79
N ALA A 97 10.35 2.29 2.17
CA ALA A 97 10.62 1.98 3.56
C ALA A 97 11.13 3.21 4.33
N LEU A 98 10.74 3.34 5.60
CA LEU A 98 11.26 4.38 6.48
C LEU A 98 12.59 4.01 7.15
N ALA A 99 12.93 2.71 7.18
CA ALA A 99 14.19 2.13 7.63
C ALA A 99 14.51 0.88 6.79
N PRO A 100 15.71 0.28 6.88
CA PRO A 100 16.00 -0.99 6.21
C PRO A 100 14.93 -2.04 6.51
N SER A 101 14.29 -2.53 5.45
CA SER A 101 13.14 -3.44 5.53
C SER A 101 13.21 -4.46 4.40
N SER A 102 12.45 -5.55 4.54
CA SER A 102 12.28 -6.56 3.50
C SER A 102 10.81 -6.88 3.37
N GLY A 103 10.17 -6.37 2.32
CA GLY A 103 8.75 -6.55 2.10
C GLY A 103 8.30 -6.07 0.74
N TRP A 104 7.03 -6.32 0.43
CA TRP A 104 6.37 -5.92 -0.80
C TRP A 104 4.95 -5.47 -0.51
N ALA A 105 4.32 -4.81 -1.48
CA ALA A 105 2.91 -4.44 -1.41
C ALA A 105 2.13 -5.11 -2.55
N ASP A 106 1.15 -5.93 -2.19
CA ASP A 106 0.15 -6.45 -3.09
C ASP A 106 -0.95 -5.39 -3.28
N VAL A 107 -1.41 -5.24 -4.51
CA VAL A 107 -2.36 -4.18 -4.89
C VAL A 107 -3.54 -4.82 -5.58
N GLU A 108 -4.73 -4.61 -5.02
CA GLU A 108 -5.98 -5.10 -5.57
C GLU A 108 -6.85 -3.90 -5.95
N ILE A 109 -7.19 -3.82 -7.24
CA ILE A 109 -8.07 -2.77 -7.78
C ILE A 109 -9.40 -3.42 -8.10
N SER A 110 -10.46 -3.01 -7.41
CA SER A 110 -11.82 -3.35 -7.81
C SER A 110 -12.28 -2.32 -8.86
N SER A 111 -12.22 -2.71 -10.13
CA SER A 111 -12.73 -1.91 -11.25
C SER A 111 -14.21 -1.59 -11.00
N THR A 112 -14.52 -0.31 -10.85
CA THR A 112 -15.90 0.15 -10.62
C THR A 112 -16.51 0.52 -11.96
N TYR A 113 -17.58 -0.19 -12.35
CA TYR A 113 -18.44 0.17 -13.47
C TYR A 113 -19.67 0.91 -12.92
N ILE A 114 -19.93 2.13 -13.40
CA ILE A 114 -21.14 2.90 -13.11
C ILE A 114 -21.92 3.16 -14.40
#